data_AF-A0A851SWW5-F1
#
_entry.id   AF-A0A851SWW5-F1
#
_cell.length_a   1.000
_cell.length_b   1.000
_cell.length_c   1.000
_cell.angle_alpha   90.00
_cell.angle_beta   90.00
_cell.angle_gamma   90.00
#
_symmetry.space_group_name_H-M   'P 1'
#
loop_
_entity.id
_entity.type
_entity.pdbx_description
1 polymer ?
#
loop_
_entity_poly.entity_id
_entity_poly.type
_entity_poly.pdbx_seq_one_letter_code
_entity_poly.pdbx_strand_id
1 'polypeptide(L)'
;NSSLPDVADGGPIFTEKLKNWTEKNEKRIILSQIVSMYLEMLENTDKTKGHVRRISEELFTLKNSLPDGLKKLKDLADLAKLPMNDLKIQRKAVNELFSVLQTLVETQASAKKKRRQVQRRCKC
;
A
#
# COMPACT_ATOMS: atom_id res chain seq x y z
N ASN A 1 -29.09 2.11 -1.32
CA ASN A 1 -29.51 2.01 -2.73
C ASN A 1 -28.31 1.70 -3.62
N SER A 2 -27.54 0.64 -3.29
CA SER A 2 -26.29 0.29 -4.00
C SER A 2 -26.49 -0.70 -5.14
N SER A 3 -27.75 -1.05 -5.41
CA SER A 3 -28.15 -1.99 -6.46
C SER A 3 -28.71 -1.27 -7.69
N LEU A 4 -28.66 0.07 -7.71
CA LEU A 4 -29.06 0.84 -8.87
C LEU A 4 -28.04 0.68 -10.01
N PRO A 5 -28.48 0.74 -11.28
CA PRO A 5 -27.59 0.58 -12.43
C PRO A 5 -26.49 1.66 -12.53
N ASP A 6 -26.77 2.89 -12.09
CA ASP A 6 -25.82 4.01 -12.10
C ASP A 6 -24.58 3.78 -11.21
N VAL A 7 -24.68 2.88 -10.22
CA VAL A 7 -23.55 2.49 -9.36
C VAL A 7 -22.46 1.74 -10.14
N ALA A 8 -22.81 1.11 -11.27
CA ALA A 8 -21.84 0.42 -12.12
C ALA A 8 -21.12 1.37 -13.10
N ASP A 9 -21.63 2.58 -13.29
CA ASP A 9 -21.05 3.57 -14.20
C ASP A 9 -19.67 4.01 -13.69
N GLY A 10 -18.68 4.08 -14.59
CA GLY A 10 -17.31 4.44 -14.24
C GLY A 10 -16.46 3.30 -13.64
N GLY A 11 -17.03 2.10 -13.48
CA GLY A 11 -16.32 0.91 -13.04
C GLY A 11 -15.96 0.88 -11.55
N PRO A 12 -15.24 -0.15 -11.09
CA PRO A 12 -14.95 -0.31 -9.66
C PRO A 12 -13.92 0.69 -9.14
N ILE A 13 -14.25 1.37 -8.04
CA ILE A 13 -13.39 2.39 -7.42
C ILE A 13 -12.04 1.82 -6.96
N PHE A 14 -12.06 0.68 -6.24
CA PHE A 14 -10.88 0.13 -5.57
C PHE A 14 -10.40 -1.21 -6.14
N THR A 15 -11.32 -2.12 -6.48
CA THR A 15 -10.97 -3.52 -6.74
C THR A 15 -10.11 -3.70 -7.99
N GLU A 16 -10.33 -2.88 -9.03
CA GLU A 16 -9.47 -2.88 -10.21
C GLU A 16 -8.07 -2.36 -9.90
N LYS A 17 -7.96 -1.25 -9.15
CA LYS A 17 -6.67 -0.69 -8.73
C LYS A 17 -5.87 -1.71 -7.93
N LEU A 18 -6.53 -2.47 -7.05
CA LEU A 18 -5.91 -3.49 -6.21
C LEU A 18 -5.33 -4.69 -6.99
N LYS A 19 -5.74 -4.93 -8.25
CA LYS A 19 -5.19 -6.03 -9.07
C LYS A 19 -3.70 -5.86 -9.35
N ASN A 20 -3.23 -4.62 -9.45
CA ASN A 20 -1.83 -4.31 -9.75
C ASN A 20 -0.91 -4.39 -8.51
N TRP A 21 -1.47 -4.55 -7.31
CA TRP A 21 -0.71 -4.62 -6.05
C TRP A 21 -0.51 -6.09 -5.64
N THR A 22 0.52 -6.72 -6.20
CA THR A 22 0.77 -8.16 -6.01
C THR A 22 1.57 -8.46 -4.75
N GLU A 23 2.43 -7.55 -4.31
CA GLU A 23 3.29 -7.80 -3.15
C GLU A 23 2.54 -7.58 -1.83
N LYS A 24 2.74 -8.46 -0.84
CA LYS A 24 2.00 -8.43 0.43
C LYS A 24 2.17 -7.10 1.17
N ASN A 25 3.38 -6.54 1.17
CA ASN A 25 3.66 -5.31 1.91
C ASN A 25 3.05 -4.10 1.21
N GLU A 26 3.22 -4.00 -0.10
CA GLU A 26 2.61 -2.95 -0.92
C GLU A 26 1.08 -2.99 -0.83
N LYS A 27 0.48 -4.18 -0.92
CA LYS A 27 -0.96 -4.36 -0.75
C LYS A 27 -1.46 -3.89 0.62
N ARG A 28 -0.70 -4.09 1.69
CA ARG A 28 -1.06 -3.58 3.03
C ARG A 28 -1.03 -2.05 3.11
N ILE A 29 -0.16 -1.38 2.35
CA ILE A 29 -0.07 0.09 2.31
C ILE A 29 -1.36 0.65 1.70
N ILE A 30 -1.74 0.16 0.51
CA ILE A 30 -2.94 0.66 -0.18
C ILE A 30 -4.22 0.31 0.58
N LEU A 31 -4.29 -0.87 1.20
CA LEU A 31 -5.43 -1.25 2.05
C LEU A 31 -5.58 -0.36 3.27
N SER A 32 -4.47 0.08 3.89
CA SER A 32 -4.49 1.03 5.02
C SER A 32 -5.18 2.35 4.63
N GLN A 33 -4.91 2.82 3.41
CA GLN A 33 -5.53 4.03 2.88
C GLN A 33 -7.02 3.83 2.59
N ILE A 34 -7.39 2.71 1.95
CA ILE A 34 -8.79 2.39 1.65
C ILE A 34 -9.62 2.28 2.93
N VAL A 35 -9.10 1.61 3.96
CA VAL A 35 -9.76 1.51 5.27
C VAL A 35 -9.95 2.89 5.90
N SER A 36 -8.95 3.77 5.79
CA SER A 36 -9.07 5.15 6.30
C SER A 36 -10.15 5.95 5.57
N MET A 37 -10.26 5.80 4.25
CA MET A 37 -11.31 6.43 3.45
C MET A 37 -12.71 5.93 3.82
N TYR A 38 -12.87 4.62 4.06
CA TYR A 38 -14.15 4.08 4.53
C TYR A 38 -14.51 4.59 5.93
N LEU A 39 -13.55 4.68 6.84
CA LEU A 39 -13.80 5.25 8.18
C LEU A 39 -14.26 6.71 8.09
N GLU A 40 -13.59 7.53 7.28
CA GLU A 40 -13.96 8.94 7.03
C GLU A 40 -15.38 9.05 6.43
N MET A 41 -15.70 8.20 5.44
CA MET A 41 -17.05 8.14 4.87
C MET A 41 -18.12 7.79 5.91
N LEU A 42 -17.80 6.90 6.85
CA LEU A 42 -18.71 6.47 7.91
C LEU A 42 -18.81 7.45 9.09
N GLU A 43 -17.91 8.44 9.20
CA GLU A 43 -17.98 9.45 10.26
C GLU A 43 -19.29 10.24 10.22
N ASN A 44 -19.74 10.58 9.01
CA ASN A 44 -20.97 11.35 8.75
C ASN A 44 -22.23 10.49 8.64
N THR A 45 -22.11 9.17 8.82
CA THR A 45 -23.25 8.24 8.73
C THR A 45 -23.93 8.07 10.09
N ASP A 46 -25.24 7.84 10.09
CA ASP A 46 -26.00 7.54 11.30
C ASP A 46 -25.50 6.27 12.01
N LYS A 47 -24.76 6.46 13.10
CA LYS A 47 -24.16 5.40 13.93
C LYS A 47 -25.16 4.73 14.87
N THR A 48 -26.41 5.21 14.97
CA THR A 48 -27.46 4.52 15.75
C THR A 48 -27.84 3.18 15.11
N LYS A 49 -27.58 3.04 13.82
CA LYS A 49 -27.70 1.78 13.08
C LYS A 49 -26.61 0.80 13.51
N GLY A 50 -27.00 -0.26 14.22
CA GLY A 50 -26.06 -1.25 14.77
C GLY A 50 -25.10 -1.88 13.74
N HIS A 51 -25.53 -2.02 12.48
CA HIS A 51 -24.65 -2.52 11.40
C HIS A 51 -23.55 -1.53 11.02
N VAL A 52 -23.86 -0.23 10.94
CA VAL A 52 -22.86 0.84 10.68
C VAL A 52 -21.84 0.87 11.79
N ARG A 53 -22.31 0.80 13.05
CA ARG A 53 -21.43 0.75 14.22
C ARG A 53 -20.49 -0.44 14.19
N ARG A 54 -21.00 -1.66 13.98
CA ARG A 54 -20.19 -2.88 13.90
C ARG A 54 -19.12 -2.78 12.79
N ILE A 55 -19.52 -2.34 11.60
CA ILE A 55 -18.58 -2.17 10.47
C ILE A 55 -17.49 -1.13 10.83
N SER A 56 -17.86 -0.01 11.44
CA SER A 56 -16.90 1.02 11.86
C SER A 56 -15.91 0.49 12.90
N GLU A 57 -16.37 -0.31 13.88
CA GLU A 57 -15.51 -0.93 14.89
C GLU A 57 -14.52 -1.91 14.24
N GLU A 58 -15.00 -2.79 13.35
CA GLU A 58 -14.15 -3.73 12.60
C GLU A 58 -13.10 -3.02 11.74
N LEU A 59 -13.49 -1.97 11.01
CA LEU A 59 -12.57 -1.16 10.20
C LEU A 59 -11.51 -0.47 11.08
N PHE A 60 -11.88 0.00 12.27
CA PHE A 60 -10.94 0.61 13.21
C PHE A 60 -9.91 -0.41 13.71
N THR A 61 -10.34 -1.62 14.06
CA THR A 61 -9.43 -2.72 14.43
C THR A 61 -8.48 -3.07 13.27
N LEU A 62 -9.00 -3.15 12.04
CA LEU A 62 -8.19 -3.42 10.85
C LEU A 62 -7.16 -2.31 10.61
N LYS A 63 -7.55 -1.03 10.74
CA LYS A 63 -6.63 0.11 10.59
C LYS A 63 -5.44 0.01 11.55
N ASN A 64 -5.69 -0.36 12.81
CA ASN A 64 -4.63 -0.52 13.82
C ASN A 64 -3.68 -1.69 13.53
N SER A 65 -4.13 -2.70 12.76
CA SER A 65 -3.31 -3.84 12.34
C SER A 65 -2.49 -3.60 11.06
N LEU A 66 -2.76 -2.50 10.36
CA LEU A 66 -2.12 -2.13 9.11
C LEU A 66 -1.01 -1.10 9.36
N PRO A 67 0.07 -1.11 8.55
CA PRO A 67 1.08 -0.07 8.65
C PRO A 67 0.47 1.29 8.29
N ASP A 68 1.08 2.38 8.78
CA ASP A 68 0.75 3.72 8.31
C ASP A 68 1.17 3.86 6.83
N GLY A 69 0.17 3.72 5.96
CA GLY A 69 0.36 3.79 4.52
C GLY A 69 0.50 5.23 4.01
N LEU A 70 0.03 6.22 4.77
CA LEU A 70 0.04 7.62 4.36
C LEU A 70 1.45 8.13 4.17
N LYS A 71 2.35 7.82 5.11
CA LYS A 71 3.75 8.24 5.01
C LYS A 71 4.40 7.71 3.74
N LYS A 72 4.26 6.41 3.45
CA LYS A 72 4.85 5.78 2.27
C LYS A 72 4.29 6.31 0.95
N LEU A 73 2.98 6.59 0.91
CA LEU A 73 2.35 7.18 -0.27
C LEU A 73 2.81 8.63 -0.49
N LYS A 74 3.00 9.41 0.59
CA LYS A 74 3.59 10.76 0.51
C LYS A 74 5.02 10.71 0.00
N ASP A 75 5.85 9.84 0.56
CA ASP A 75 7.23 9.66 0.12
C ASP A 75 7.28 9.34 -1.39
N LEU A 76 6.42 8.45 -1.89
CA LEU A 76 6.30 8.14 -3.32
C LEU A 76 5.84 9.33 -4.17
N ALA A 77 4.84 10.08 -3.69
CA ALA A 77 4.34 11.26 -4.39
C ALA A 77 5.39 12.38 -4.46
N ASP A 78 6.18 12.55 -3.40
CA ASP A 78 7.26 13.53 -3.35
C ASP A 78 8.41 13.13 -4.29
N LEU A 79 8.78 11.85 -4.31
CA LEU A 79 9.75 11.31 -5.27
C LEU A 79 9.31 11.55 -6.73
N ALA A 80 8.02 11.32 -7.03
CA ALA A 80 7.48 11.53 -8.38
C ALA A 80 7.48 13.01 -8.81
N LYS A 81 7.48 13.94 -7.86
CA LYS A 81 7.50 15.39 -8.11
C LYS A 81 8.89 16.01 -8.06
N LEU A 82 9.95 15.22 -7.84
CA LEU A 82 11.31 15.75 -7.78
C LEU A 82 11.70 16.43 -9.10
N PRO A 83 12.22 17.67 -9.07
CA PRO A 83 12.63 18.37 -10.26
C PRO A 83 13.97 17.83 -10.77
N MET A 84 13.94 16.73 -11.52
CA MET A 84 15.15 16.07 -12.05
C MET A 84 15.95 16.91 -13.05
N ASN A 85 15.41 18.06 -13.47
CA ASN A 85 16.11 19.05 -14.30
C ASN A 85 16.93 20.05 -13.45
N ASP A 86 16.74 20.09 -12.14
CA ASP A 86 17.51 20.94 -11.24
C ASP A 86 18.92 20.37 -11.04
N LEU A 87 19.95 21.18 -11.36
CA LEU A 87 21.35 20.76 -11.28
C LEU A 87 21.80 20.35 -9.87
N LYS A 88 21.22 20.95 -8.82
CA LYS A 88 21.55 20.61 -7.43
C LYS A 88 20.95 19.25 -7.07
N ILE A 89 19.73 18.97 -7.51
CA ILE A 89 19.09 17.65 -7.34
C ILE A 89 19.87 16.58 -8.10
N GLN A 90 20.26 16.84 -9.34
CA GLN A 90 21.05 15.89 -10.14
C GLN A 90 22.38 15.53 -9.47
N ARG A 91 23.14 16.53 -8.99
CA ARG A 91 24.41 16.29 -8.28
C ARG A 91 24.21 15.43 -7.03
N LYS A 92 23.14 15.68 -6.26
CA LYS A 92 22.79 14.83 -5.10
C LYS A 92 22.45 13.41 -5.52
N ALA A 93 21.60 13.24 -6.53
CA ALA A 93 21.21 11.92 -7.03
C ALA A 93 22.42 11.11 -7.52
N VAL A 94 23.38 11.74 -8.19
CA VAL A 94 24.63 11.09 -8.63
C VAL A 94 25.50 10.69 -7.42
N ASN A 95 25.60 11.56 -6.41
CA ASN A 95 26.37 11.25 -5.19
C ASN A 95 25.78 10.05 -4.42
N GLU A 96 24.46 9.88 -4.45
CA GLU A 96 23.76 8.79 -3.75
C GLU A 96 23.60 7.51 -4.61
N LEU A 97 23.89 7.59 -5.91
CA LEU A 97 23.65 6.53 -6.88
C LEU A 97 24.28 5.19 -6.48
N PHE A 98 25.52 5.21 -5.99
CA PHE A 98 26.20 3.98 -5.59
C PHE A 98 25.46 3.25 -4.46
N SER A 99 25.04 3.97 -3.42
CA SER A 99 24.28 3.42 -2.28
C SER A 99 22.92 2.88 -2.71
N VAL A 100 22.25 3.56 -3.65
CA VAL A 100 20.99 3.09 -4.24
C VAL A 100 21.18 1.77 -4.98
N LEU A 101 22.23 1.68 -5.82
CA LEU A 101 22.55 0.44 -6.55
C LEU A 101 22.91 -0.71 -5.61
N GLN A 102 23.65 -0.44 -4.53
CA GLN A 102 23.99 -1.46 -3.53
C GLN A 102 22.72 -2.00 -2.84
N THR A 103 21.83 -1.11 -2.42
CA THR A 103 20.55 -1.49 -1.77
C THR A 103 19.68 -2.34 -2.69
N LEU A 104 19.66 -2.04 -3.99
CA LEU A 104 18.95 -2.83 -4.99
C LEU A 104 19.48 -4.27 -5.08
N VAL A 105 20.81 -4.44 -5.11
CA VAL A 105 21.46 -5.75 -5.17
C VAL A 105 21.18 -6.56 -3.90
N GLU A 106 21.30 -5.94 -2.72
CA GLU A 106 21.03 -6.59 -1.43
C GLU A 106 19.58 -7.08 -1.34
N THR A 107 18.63 -6.25 -1.79
CA THR A 107 17.21 -6.61 -1.85
C THR A 107 16.99 -7.83 -2.74
N GLN A 108 17.58 -7.87 -3.94
CA GLN A 108 17.48 -9.02 -4.85
C GLN A 108 18.15 -10.29 -4.29
N ALA A 109 19.31 -10.15 -3.64
CA ALA A 109 20.04 -11.26 -3.04
C ALA A 109 19.26 -11.90 -1.88
N SER A 110 18.58 -11.07 -1.07
CA SER A 110 17.73 -11.54 0.04
C SER A 110 16.54 -12.39 -0.46
N ALA A 111 15.94 -12.01 -1.60
CA ALA A 111 14.87 -12.78 -2.24
C ALA A 111 15.35 -14.15 -2.73
N LYS A 112 16.58 -14.24 -3.27
CA LYS A 112 17.18 -15.52 -3.71
C LYS A 112 17.55 -16.45 -2.55
N LYS A 113 18.02 -15.92 -1.41
CA LYS A 113 18.39 -16.73 -0.23
C LYS A 113 17.19 -17.42 0.41
N LYS A 114 16.02 -16.76 0.51
CA LYS A 114 14.78 -17.36 1.02
C LYS A 114 14.32 -18.59 0.22
N ARG A 115 14.60 -18.64 -1.09
CA ARG A 115 14.21 -19.75 -1.97
C ARG A 115 15.08 -21.01 -1.79
N ARG A 116 16.29 -20.89 -1.24
CA ARG A 116 17.23 -22.03 -1.07
C ARG A 116 17.04 -22.84 0.23
N GLN A 117 16.22 -22.38 1.18
CA GLN A 117 16.02 -23.09 2.46
C GLN A 117 14.89 -24.15 2.46
N VAL A 118 14.21 -24.39 1.34
CA VAL A 118 13.05 -25.30 1.29
C VAL A 118 13.40 -26.79 1.08
N GLN A 119 14.67 -27.16 0.88
CA GLN A 119 15.02 -28.56 0.60
C GLN A 119 16.19 -29.06 1.46
N ARG A 120 15.97 -29.27 2.76
CA ARG A 120 16.69 -30.29 3.56
C ARG A 120 15.82 -30.80 4.72
N ARG A 121 14.74 -31.50 4.39
CA ARG A 121 14.12 -32.48 5.31
C ARG A 121 13.84 -33.75 4.52
N CYS A 122 14.90 -34.47 4.14
CA CYS A 122 14.78 -35.90 3.91
C CYS A 122 14.65 -36.55 5.29
N LYS A 123 13.53 -37.25 5.50
CA LYS A 123 13.31 -38.12 6.65
C LYS A 123 14.19 -39.36 6.46
N CYS A 124 15.03 -39.66 7.44
CA CYS A 124 15.53 -41.00 7.70
C CYS A 124 14.80 -41.51 8.94
#